data_AF-F3FVE9-F1
#
_entry.id   AF-F3FVE9-F1
#
_cell.length_a   1.000
_cell.length_b   1.000
_cell.length_c   1.000
_cell.angle_alpha   90.00
_cell.angle_beta   90.00
_cell.angle_gamma   90.00
#
_symmetry.space_group_name_H-M   'P 1'
#
loop_
_entity.id
_entity.type
_entity.pdbx_description
1 polymer ?
#
loop_
_entity_poly.entity_id
_entity_poly.type
_entity_poly.pdbx_seq_one_letter_code
_entity_poly.pdbx_strand_id
1 'polypeptide(L)'
;MCAPPSDTPASDGPIQLPALRLPLALQLGDIQVGGVQLDGVEQLRDLKLAAHWTAEGLKIDSAHLQRDALVLDLNGLLKPEGDWPLSVQGQLQLPPQDGQPWTLALDIQGDLLKTLQLKADSSGYLPGLLTG
;
A
#
# COMPACT_ATOMS: atom_id res chain seq x y z
N MET A 1 7.17 -37.73 -28.07
CA MET A 1 6.25 -37.06 -27.13
C MET A 1 7.03 -36.65 -25.90
N CYS A 2 7.07 -35.36 -25.57
CA CYS A 2 7.28 -34.82 -24.22
C CYS A 2 7.23 -33.28 -24.28
N ALA A 3 6.37 -32.69 -23.46
CA ALA A 3 6.36 -31.30 -23.00
C ALA A 3 5.62 -31.28 -21.65
N PRO A 4 5.78 -30.27 -20.78
CA PRO A 4 6.99 -29.57 -20.29
C PRO A 4 7.02 -29.64 -18.72
N PRO A 5 7.80 -28.80 -17.98
CA PRO A 5 7.34 -27.43 -17.72
C PRO A 5 8.45 -26.39 -17.87
N SER A 6 8.09 -25.24 -18.45
CA SER A 6 8.86 -24.02 -18.35
C SER A 6 8.72 -23.47 -16.94
N ASP A 7 9.78 -23.62 -16.16
CA ASP A 7 10.04 -22.78 -14.99
C ASP A 7 10.18 -21.35 -15.50
N THR A 8 9.14 -20.54 -15.30
CA THR A 8 9.22 -19.10 -15.53
C THR A 8 9.36 -18.49 -14.14
N PRO A 9 10.58 -18.12 -13.70
CA PRO A 9 10.72 -17.44 -12.43
C PRO A 9 9.96 -16.11 -12.53
N ALA A 10 9.02 -15.91 -11.60
CA ALA A 10 8.40 -14.62 -11.37
C ALA A 10 9.53 -13.61 -11.19
N SER A 11 9.63 -12.66 -12.12
CA SER A 11 10.66 -11.63 -12.08
C SER A 11 10.33 -10.70 -10.92
N ASP A 12 10.97 -10.97 -9.78
CA ASP A 12 11.16 -10.05 -8.66
C ASP A 12 12.11 -8.94 -9.13
N GLY A 13 11.60 -8.07 -10.00
CA GLY A 13 12.25 -6.84 -10.43
C GLY A 13 11.65 -5.65 -9.68
N PRO A 14 12.42 -4.58 -9.43
CA PRO A 14 11.89 -3.38 -8.78
C PRO A 14 10.67 -2.89 -9.56
N ILE A 15 9.55 -2.66 -8.87
CA ILE A 15 8.27 -2.26 -9.45
C ILE A 15 8.50 -1.11 -10.44
N GLN A 16 8.40 -1.41 -11.74
CA GLN A 16 8.58 -0.42 -12.80
C GLN A 16 7.27 0.34 -12.99
N LEU A 17 7.10 1.40 -12.21
CA LEU A 17 6.02 2.36 -12.39
C LEU A 17 6.31 3.24 -13.63
N PRO A 18 5.42 3.28 -14.64
CA PRO A 18 5.61 4.15 -15.79
C PRO A 18 5.53 5.63 -15.35
N ALA A 19 6.40 6.47 -15.91
CA ALA A 19 6.41 7.91 -15.66
C ALA A 19 5.13 8.56 -16.19
N LEU A 20 4.13 8.70 -15.33
CA LEU A 20 2.79 9.18 -15.67
C LEU A 20 2.79 10.71 -15.78
N ARG A 21 3.27 11.26 -16.90
CA ARG A 21 3.09 12.67 -17.26
C ARG A 21 1.71 12.85 -17.89
N LEU A 22 0.69 13.09 -17.06
CA LEU A 22 -0.63 13.43 -17.56
C LEU A 22 -0.81 14.95 -17.56
N PRO A 23 -0.82 15.61 -18.74
CA PRO A 23 -1.51 16.89 -18.83
C PRO A 23 -3.00 16.60 -18.69
N LEU A 24 -3.73 17.47 -17.97
CA LEU A 24 -5.15 17.42 -17.60
C LEU A 24 -5.37 16.91 -16.15
N ALA A 25 -5.85 17.81 -15.30
CA ALA A 25 -6.33 17.52 -13.96
C ALA A 25 -7.50 16.53 -14.03
N LEU A 26 -7.20 15.24 -13.89
CA LEU A 26 -8.22 14.21 -13.75
C LEU A 26 -8.63 14.17 -12.28
N GLN A 27 -9.79 14.76 -11.99
CA GLN A 27 -10.50 14.55 -10.74
C GLN A 27 -11.01 13.11 -10.73
N LEU A 28 -10.18 12.19 -10.23
CA LEU A 28 -10.58 10.80 -9.97
C LEU A 28 -11.59 10.83 -8.81
N GLY A 29 -12.88 10.83 -9.13
CA GLY A 29 -13.94 10.57 -8.15
C GLY A 29 -13.97 9.09 -7.74
N ASP A 30 -14.49 8.79 -6.54
CA ASP A 30 -14.66 7.46 -5.92
C ASP A 30 -14.12 6.29 -6.76
N ILE A 31 -12.81 6.07 -6.71
CA ILE A 31 -12.26 4.84 -7.26
C ILE A 31 -12.57 3.73 -6.26
N GLN A 32 -13.76 3.16 -6.33
CA GLN A 32 -14.00 1.82 -5.78
C GLN A 32 -13.17 0.85 -6.62
N VAL A 33 -11.89 0.72 -6.29
CA VAL A 33 -11.06 -0.35 -6.83
C VAL A 33 -11.57 -1.64 -6.21
N GLY A 34 -12.53 -2.29 -6.87
CA GLY A 34 -13.19 -3.53 -6.43
C GLY A 34 -12.26 -4.76 -6.43
N GLY A 35 -11.04 -4.60 -5.92
CA GLY A 35 -9.96 -5.59 -5.94
C GLY A 35 -8.78 -5.07 -6.75
N VAL A 36 -7.67 -4.76 -6.06
CA VAL A 36 -6.36 -4.66 -6.71
C VAL A 36 -5.81 -6.08 -6.80
N GLN A 37 -5.74 -6.64 -8.01
CA GLN A 37 -4.98 -7.88 -8.26
C GLN A 37 -3.50 -7.51 -8.37
N LEU A 38 -2.76 -7.67 -7.27
CA LEU A 38 -1.31 -7.81 -7.31
C LEU A 38 -1.04 -9.28 -7.62
N ASP A 39 -0.41 -9.55 -8.76
CA ASP A 39 0.04 -10.89 -9.17
C ASP A 39 -1.04 -11.97 -9.28
N GLY A 40 -2.26 -11.59 -9.69
CA GLY A 40 -3.32 -12.56 -10.02
C GLY A 40 -3.89 -13.35 -8.83
N VAL A 41 -3.58 -12.96 -7.59
CA VAL A 41 -4.19 -13.54 -6.39
C VAL A 41 -5.30 -12.62 -5.89
N GLU A 42 -6.54 -13.04 -6.10
CA GLU A 42 -7.75 -12.36 -5.61
C GLU A 42 -7.87 -12.53 -4.08
N GLN A 43 -7.02 -11.83 -3.32
CA GLN A 43 -6.90 -12.00 -1.86
C GLN A 43 -7.36 -10.80 -1.02
N LEU A 44 -7.63 -9.64 -1.63
CA LEU A 44 -8.04 -8.41 -0.95
C LEU A 44 -9.51 -8.13 -1.27
N ARG A 45 -10.43 -8.78 -0.53
CA ARG A 45 -11.87 -8.72 -0.83
C ARG A 45 -12.50 -7.35 -0.56
N ASP A 46 -11.90 -6.52 0.31
CA ASP A 46 -12.51 -5.28 0.79
C ASP A 46 -11.49 -4.12 0.89
N LEU A 47 -10.64 -3.94 -0.12
CA LEU A 47 -9.83 -2.73 -0.23
C LEU A 47 -10.71 -1.57 -0.73
N LYS A 48 -10.82 -0.51 0.08
CA LYS A 48 -11.45 0.77 -0.29
C LYS A 48 -10.37 1.84 -0.33
N LEU A 49 -10.12 2.41 -1.50
CA LEU A 49 -9.14 3.46 -1.70
C LEU A 49 -9.81 4.71 -2.26
N ALA A 50 -9.88 5.77 -1.47
CA ALA A 50 -10.21 7.11 -1.92
C ALA A 50 -8.92 7.91 -2.11
N ALA A 51 -8.63 8.25 -3.36
CA ALA A 51 -7.50 9.09 -3.71
C ALA A 51 -7.88 10.01 -4.88
N HIS A 52 -7.38 11.23 -4.84
CA HIS A 52 -7.59 12.21 -5.90
C HIS A 52 -6.27 12.82 -6.36
N TRP A 53 -6.21 13.17 -7.65
CA TRP A 53 -5.02 13.80 -8.22
C TRP A 53 -5.11 15.32 -8.04
N THR A 54 -4.08 15.91 -7.44
CA THR A 54 -3.93 17.36 -7.21
C THR A 54 -2.75 17.91 -8.00
N ALA A 55 -2.61 19.23 -8.03
CA ALA A 55 -1.42 19.88 -8.58
C ALA A 55 -0.12 19.51 -7.85
N GLU A 56 -0.20 19.06 -6.59
CA GLU A 56 0.95 18.61 -5.79
C GLU A 56 1.25 17.12 -5.95
N GLY A 57 0.31 16.32 -6.47
CA GLY A 57 0.41 14.87 -6.59
C GLY A 57 -0.87 14.10 -6.28
N LEU A 58 -0.78 12.78 -6.19
CA LEU A 58 -1.86 11.88 -5.81
C LEU A 58 -2.07 11.93 -4.29
N LYS A 59 -3.13 12.62 -3.87
CA LYS A 59 -3.58 12.67 -2.48
C LYS A 59 -4.36 11.41 -2.16
N ILE A 60 -3.96 10.71 -1.10
CA ILE A 60 -4.67 9.53 -0.58
C ILE A 60 -5.50 10.04 0.60
N ASP A 61 -6.80 10.24 0.39
CA ASP A 61 -7.73 10.71 1.41
C ASP A 61 -7.97 9.61 2.45
N SER A 62 -8.20 8.39 1.97
CA SER A 62 -8.32 7.21 2.82
C SER A 62 -8.04 5.94 2.03
N ALA A 63 -7.32 5.01 2.65
CA ALA A 63 -7.12 3.67 2.15
C ALA A 63 -7.44 2.72 3.30
N HIS A 64 -8.58 2.05 3.19
CA HIS A 64 -9.09 1.12 4.18
C HIS A 64 -9.01 -0.30 3.59
N LEU A 65 -8.36 -1.20 4.29
CA LEU A 65 -8.31 -2.61 3.95
C LEU A 65 -8.76 -3.41 5.15
N GLN A 66 -9.78 -4.24 4.95
CA GLN A 66 -10.21 -5.22 5.93
C GLN A 66 -9.99 -6.63 5.39
N ARG A 67 -9.35 -7.48 6.19
CA ARG A 67 -9.19 -8.91 5.92
C ARG A 67 -9.48 -9.69 7.20
N ASP A 68 -10.62 -10.38 7.25
CA ASP A 68 -11.09 -11.04 8.46
C ASP A 68 -11.16 -10.05 9.65
N ALA A 69 -10.34 -10.26 10.69
CA ALA A 69 -10.21 -9.38 11.84
C ALA A 69 -9.02 -8.40 11.74
N LEU A 70 -8.28 -8.39 10.63
CA LEU A 70 -7.23 -7.41 10.34
C LEU A 70 -7.86 -6.18 9.67
N VAL A 71 -7.52 -5.00 10.17
CA VAL A 71 -7.96 -3.72 9.62
C VAL A 71 -6.75 -2.83 9.41
N LEU A 72 -6.64 -2.20 8.25
CA LEU A 72 -5.58 -1.26 7.91
C LEU A 72 -6.21 0.02 7.37
N ASP A 73 -5.88 1.13 8.01
CA ASP A 73 -6.31 2.47 7.61
C ASP A 73 -5.08 3.34 7.33
N LEU A 74 -4.99 3.89 6.12
CA LEU A 74 -3.87 4.70 5.67
C LEU A 74 -4.37 6.00 5.01
N ASN A 75 -3.55 7.04 5.08
CA ASN A 75 -3.75 8.31 4.38
C ASN A 75 -2.39 8.93 4.06
N GLY A 76 -2.33 9.76 3.02
CA GLY A 76 -1.04 10.30 2.60
C GLY A 76 -1.04 11.10 1.31
N LEU A 77 0.16 11.29 0.78
CA LEU A 77 0.42 11.98 -0.46
C LEU A 77 1.57 11.28 -1.19
N LEU A 78 1.32 10.93 -2.44
CA LEU A 78 2.34 10.48 -3.38
C LEU A 78 2.55 11.57 -4.41
N LYS A 79 3.77 12.08 -4.54
CA LYS A 79 4.10 13.04 -5.59
C LYS A 79 4.74 12.29 -6.76
N PRO A 80 4.10 12.16 -7.92
CA PRO A 80 4.66 11.43 -9.06
C PRO A 80 5.72 12.27 -9.81
N GLU A 81 6.64 12.89 -9.09
CA GLU A 81 7.71 13.75 -9.60
C GLU A 81 9.07 13.17 -9.20
N GLY A 82 10.06 13.23 -10.10
CA GLY A 82 11.41 12.72 -9.83
C GLY A 82 11.40 11.25 -9.43
N ASP A 83 11.83 10.96 -8.20
CA ASP A 83 11.93 9.62 -7.60
C ASP A 83 10.63 9.16 -6.88
N TRP A 84 9.54 9.89 -7.08
CA TRP A 84 8.21 9.62 -6.53
C TRP A 84 8.16 9.64 -4.99
N PRO A 85 8.37 10.81 -4.36
CA PRO A 85 8.31 10.90 -2.92
C PRO A 85 6.90 10.56 -2.40
N LEU A 86 6.85 9.59 -1.52
CA LEU A 86 5.68 9.06 -0.84
C LEU A 86 5.76 9.42 0.64
N SER A 87 4.65 9.95 1.16
CA SER A 87 4.44 10.12 2.60
C SER A 87 3.06 9.58 2.94
N VAL A 88 3.04 8.49 3.70
CA VAL A 88 1.82 7.80 4.13
C VAL A 88 1.93 7.51 5.61
N GLN A 89 0.82 7.71 6.31
CA GLN A 89 0.69 7.40 7.72
C GLN A 89 -0.60 6.62 7.93
N GLY A 90 -0.67 5.84 9.00
CA GLY A 90 -1.87 5.08 9.27
C GLY A 90 -1.78 4.19 10.48
N GLN A 91 -2.73 3.27 10.56
CA GLN A 91 -2.82 2.29 11.63
C GLN A 91 -3.15 0.92 11.06
N LEU A 92 -2.43 -0.09 11.53
CA LEU A 92 -2.73 -1.50 11.31
C LEU A 92 -3.23 -2.10 12.62
N GLN A 93 -4.44 -2.63 12.60
CA GLN A 93 -5.04 -3.39 13.68
C GLN A 93 -4.95 -4.87 13.30
N LEU A 94 -4.23 -5.64 14.10
CA LEU A 94 -4.10 -7.07 13.91
C LEU A 94 -5.13 -7.81 14.76
N PRO A 95 -5.55 -9.02 14.33
CA PRO A 95 -6.41 -9.86 15.13
C PRO A 95 -5.82 -10.05 16.54
N PRO A 96 -6.66 -9.98 17.60
CA PRO A 96 -6.18 -10.13 18.96
C PRO A 96 -5.48 -11.48 19.13
N GLN A 97 -4.30 -11.45 19.76
CA GLN A 97 -3.53 -12.65 20.09
C GLN A 97 -3.66 -12.90 21.60
N ASP A 98 -4.01 -14.13 21.98
CA ASP A 98 -4.26 -14.51 23.37
C ASP A 98 -5.31 -13.61 24.08
N GLY A 99 -6.25 -13.04 23.31
CA GLY A 99 -7.26 -12.10 23.83
C GLY A 99 -6.75 -10.67 24.06
N GLN A 100 -5.49 -10.37 23.74
CA GLN A 100 -4.91 -9.03 23.86
C GLN A 100 -4.99 -8.30 22.50
N PRO A 101 -5.43 -7.01 22.46
CA PRO A 101 -5.41 -6.23 21.23
C PRO A 101 -3.97 -6.04 20.74
N TRP A 102 -3.79 -5.99 19.42
CA TRP A 102 -2.50 -5.72 18.80
C TRP A 102 -2.65 -4.69 17.69
N THR A 103 -1.97 -3.56 17.86
CA THR A 103 -2.08 -2.41 16.94
C THR A 103 -0.71 -1.85 16.63
N LEU A 104 -0.54 -1.38 15.39
CA LEU A 104 0.67 -0.75 14.91
C LEU A 104 0.35 0.61 14.30
N ALA A 105 0.98 1.68 14.77
CA ALA A 105 0.95 2.98 14.11
C ALA A 105 2.04 3.00 13.04
N LEU A 106 1.66 3.23 11.78
CA LEU A 106 2.53 3.19 10.61
C LEU A 106 2.90 4.60 10.15
N ASP A 107 4.18 4.83 9.87
CA ASP A 107 4.72 6.02 9.20
C ASP A 107 5.66 5.54 8.09
N ILE A 108 5.32 5.89 6.86
CA ILE A 108 6.01 5.46 5.64
C ILE A 108 6.44 6.72 4.89
N GLN A 109 7.74 6.88 4.72
CA GLN A 109 8.30 8.08 4.11
C GLN A 109 9.47 7.71 3.21
N GLY A 110 9.60 8.36 2.06
CA GLY A 110 10.76 8.20 1.19
C GLY A 110 10.40 8.28 -0.27
N ASP A 111 11.30 7.79 -1.12
CA ASP A 111 11.16 7.83 -2.57
C ASP A 111 10.77 6.44 -3.06
N LEU A 112 9.58 6.30 -3.66
CA LEU A 112 9.04 5.01 -4.09
C LEU A 112 9.93 4.32 -5.13
N LEU A 113 10.64 5.10 -5.96
CA LEU A 113 11.56 4.56 -6.98
C LEU A 113 12.97 4.25 -6.44
N LYS A 114 13.27 4.59 -5.18
CA LYS A 114 14.57 4.31 -4.55
C LYS A 114 14.41 3.46 -3.31
N THR A 115 13.98 4.07 -2.22
CA THR A 115 13.92 3.43 -0.90
C THR A 115 12.84 4.12 -0.09
N LEU A 116 11.96 3.30 0.48
CA LEU A 116 11.00 3.71 1.48
C LEU A 116 11.55 3.37 2.85
N GLN A 117 11.34 4.27 3.80
CA GLN A 117 11.53 4.01 5.21
C GLN A 117 10.16 3.75 5.82
N LEU A 118 9.99 2.56 6.39
CA LEU A 118 8.83 2.16 7.16
C LEU A 118 9.18 2.27 8.64
N LYS A 119 8.34 2.95 9.40
CA LYS A 119 8.33 2.92 10.86
C LYS A 119 6.98 2.41 11.32
N ALA A 120 7.00 1.46 12.24
CA ALA A 120 5.79 0.93 12.84
C ALA A 120 5.94 0.84 14.35
N ASP A 121 5.18 1.64 15.08
CA ASP A 121 5.10 1.57 16.54
C ASP A 121 4.02 0.57 16.93
N SER A 122 4.46 -0.59 17.38
CA SER A 122 3.60 -1.69 17.80
C SER A 122 3.28 -1.57 19.28
N SER A 123 2.02 -1.80 19.61
CA SER A 123 1.46 -1.69 20.96
C SER A 123 0.44 -2.80 21.23
N GLY A 124 0.24 -3.13 22.51
CA GLY A 124 -0.68 -4.19 22.92
C GLY A 124 0.02 -5.53 23.10
N TYR A 125 -0.36 -6.57 22.35
CA TYR A 125 0.22 -7.92 22.45
C TYR A 125 1.75 -7.92 22.41
N LEU A 126 2.32 -7.23 21.42
CA LEU A 126 3.77 -7.12 21.25
C LEU A 126 4.17 -5.64 21.14
N PRO A 127 4.58 -5.00 22.25
CA PRO A 127 5.07 -3.64 22.19
C PRO A 127 6.47 -3.57 21.57
N GLY A 128 6.70 -2.61 20.68
CA GLY A 128 8.02 -2.40 20.09
C GLY A 128 8.00 -1.49 18.87
N LEU A 129 9.18 -0.93 18.53
CA LEU A 129 9.36 -0.13 17.32
C LEU A 129 9.99 -0.98 16.23
N LEU A 130 9.35 -1.02 15.07
CA LEU A 130 9.82 -1.68 13.86
C LEU A 130 10.27 -0.60 12.87
N THR A 131 11.46 -0.75 12.29
CA THR A 131 11.97 0.16 11.27
C THR A 131 12.58 -0.65 10.13
N GLY A 132 12.33 -0.27 8.88
CA GLY A 132 12.84 -0.95 7.69
C GLY A 132 12.89 -0.07 6.46
#